data_AF-A0A953L8W3-F1
#
_entry.id   AF-A0A953L8W3-F1
#
_cell.length_a   1.000
_cell.length_b   1.000
_cell.length_c   1.000
_cell.angle_alpha   90.00
_cell.angle_beta   90.00
_cell.angle_gamma   90.00
#
_symmetry.space_group_name_H-M   'P 1'
#
loop_
_entity.id
_entity.type
_entity.pdbx_description
1 polymer ?
#
loop_
_entity_poly.entity_id
_entity_poly.type
_entity_poly.pdbx_seq_one_letter_code
_entity_poly.pdbx_strand_id
1 'polypeptide(L)' 'MATKEMKTFTPEEMKDEFIGKVGTQERDKYEYELRMEILGRMIKAARKERHLTQEELGKLVDVKKPTA' A
#
# COMPACT_ATOMS: atom_id res chain seq x y z
N MET A 1 -35.30 -15.93 22.55
CA MET A 1 -34.98 -15.67 21.13
C MET A 1 -33.62 -16.24 20.86
N ALA A 2 -33.49 -17.18 19.90
CA ALA A 2 -32.20 -17.80 19.61
C ALA A 2 -31.24 -16.75 19.02
N THR A 3 -30.17 -16.44 19.75
CA THR A 3 -29.08 -15.59 19.26
C THR A 3 -28.35 -16.36 18.17
N LYS A 4 -28.58 -15.99 16.91
CA LYS A 4 -27.84 -16.50 15.76
C LYS A 4 -26.35 -16.17 15.98
N GLU A 5 -25.53 -17.19 16.12
CA GLU A 5 -24.08 -17.01 16.28
C GLU A 5 -23.52 -16.28 15.07
N MET A 6 -22.84 -15.15 15.31
CA MET A 6 -22.11 -14.44 14.26
C MET A 6 -20.85 -15.24 13.94
N LYS A 7 -20.79 -15.78 12.71
CA LYS A 7 -19.56 -16.40 12.21
C LYS A 7 -18.52 -15.31 11.96
N THR A 8 -17.39 -15.40 12.65
CA THR A 8 -16.23 -14.55 12.42
C THR A 8 -15.31 -15.22 11.42
N PHE A 9 -14.90 -14.50 10.39
CA PHE A 9 -13.94 -14.96 9.41
C PHE A 9 -12.69 -14.09 9.49
N THR A 10 -11.54 -14.71 9.32
CA THR A 10 -10.28 -14.00 9.12
C THR A 10 -10.29 -13.31 7.75
N PRO A 11 -9.53 -12.23 7.57
CA PRO A 11 -9.36 -11.61 6.26
C PRO A 11 -8.83 -12.57 5.20
N GLU A 12 -8.03 -13.57 5.59
CA GLU A 12 -7.51 -14.60 4.71
C GLU A 12 -8.61 -15.55 4.23
N GLU A 13 -9.45 -16.04 5.14
CA GLU A 13 -10.59 -16.89 4.78
C GLU A 13 -11.57 -16.16 3.84
N MET A 14 -11.82 -14.87 4.07
CA MET A 14 -12.64 -14.09 3.14
C MET A 14 -11.98 -13.92 1.78
N LYS A 15 -10.66 -13.68 1.71
CA LYS A 15 -9.96 -13.58 0.43
C LYS A 15 -10.01 -14.92 -0.31
N ASP A 16 -9.84 -16.03 0.40
CA ASP A 16 -9.95 -17.37 -0.17
C ASP A 16 -11.36 -17.65 -0.72
N GLU A 17 -12.41 -17.20 -0.03
CA GLU A 17 -13.80 -17.39 -0.45
C GLU A 17 -14.19 -16.52 -1.65
N PHE A 18 -13.78 -15.25 -1.67
CA PHE A 18 -14.23 -14.29 -2.69
C PHE A 18 -13.27 -14.11 -3.88
N ILE A 19 -11.98 -14.39 -3.69
CA ILE A 19 -10.92 -14.13 -4.67
C ILE A 19 -10.19 -15.42 -5.06
N GLY A 20 -10.32 -16.46 -4.24
CA GLY A 20 -9.68 -17.75 -4.43
C GLY A 20 -8.41 -17.91 -3.60
N LYS A 21 -7.85 -19.12 -3.60
CA LYS A 21 -6.65 -19.45 -2.82
C LYS A 21 -5.41 -18.76 -3.36
N VAL A 22 -4.41 -18.58 -2.50
CA VAL A 22 -3.09 -18.07 -2.88
C VAL A 22 -2.49 -18.93 -4.00
N GLY A 23 -1.95 -18.29 -5.04
CA GLY A 23 -1.33 -18.96 -6.18
C GLY A 23 -2.30 -19.34 -7.31
N THR A 24 -3.57 -18.97 -7.23
CA THR A 24 -4.46 -18.99 -8.40
C THR A 24 -4.18 -17.77 -9.27
N GLN A 25 -4.28 -17.95 -10.59
CA GLN A 25 -4.05 -16.86 -11.54
C GLN A 25 -5.00 -15.67 -11.32
N GLU A 26 -6.25 -15.94 -10.92
CA GLU A 26 -7.25 -14.90 -10.65
C GLU A 26 -6.87 -14.04 -9.44
N ARG A 27 -6.44 -14.68 -8.34
CA ARG A 27 -5.99 -13.96 -7.15
C ARG A 27 -4.69 -13.22 -7.39
N ASP A 28 -3.72 -13.84 -8.05
CA ASP A 28 -2.43 -13.22 -8.34
C ASP A 28 -2.61 -11.97 -9.20
N LYS A 29 -3.50 -12.03 -10.20
CA LYS A 29 -3.85 -10.87 -11.03
C LYS A 29 -4.55 -9.77 -10.22
N TYR A 30 -5.54 -10.13 -9.39
CA TYR A 30 -6.22 -9.19 -8.51
C TYR A 30 -5.23 -8.47 -7.57
N GLU A 31 -4.36 -9.23 -6.91
CA GLU A 31 -3.36 -8.66 -5.99
C GLU A 31 -2.34 -7.80 -6.73
N TYR A 32 -1.94 -8.19 -7.95
CA TYR A 32 -1.04 -7.39 -8.78
C TYR A 32 -1.66 -6.04 -9.14
N GLU A 33 -2.90 -6.02 -9.63
CA GLU A 33 -3.61 -4.79 -9.97
C GLU A 33 -3.76 -3.87 -8.76
N LEU A 34 -4.13 -4.43 -7.60
CA LEU A 34 -4.23 -3.68 -6.34
C LEU A 34 -2.87 -3.07 -5.93
N ARG A 35 -1.77 -3.82 -6.02
CA ARG A 35 -0.42 -3.31 -5.72
C ARG A 35 -0.02 -2.20 -6.68
N MET A 36 -0.35 -2.30 -7.96
CA MET A 36 -0.06 -1.26 -8.95
C MET A 36 -0.82 0.03 -8.68
N GLU A 37 -2.08 -0.07 -8.25
CA GLU A 37 -2.87 1.09 -7.87
C GLU A 37 -2.27 1.81 -6.65
N ILE A 38 -1.91 1.06 -5.61
CA ILE A 38 -1.27 1.60 -4.40
C ILE A 38 0.07 2.26 -4.76
N LEU A 39 0.89 1.62 -5.59
CA LEU A 39 2.14 2.18 -6.08
C LEU A 39 1.93 3.51 -6.81
N GLY A 40 0.94 3.58 -7.71
CA GLY A 40 0.58 4.82 -8.39
C GLY A 40 0.15 5.94 -7.43
N ARG A 41 -0.62 5.59 -6.39
CA ARG A 41 -0.99 6.54 -5.32
C ARG A 41 0.22 7.00 -4.52
N MET A 42 1.13 6.11 -4.15
CA MET A 42 2.37 6.45 -3.44
C MET A 42 3.27 7.36 -4.28
N ILE A 43 3.41 7.11 -5.59
CA ILE A 43 4.18 7.98 -6.48
C ILE A 43 3.55 9.37 -6.56
N LYS A 44 2.22 9.46 -6.66
CA LYS A 44 1.51 10.75 -6.64
C LYS A 44 1.66 11.46 -5.30
N ALA A 45 1.58 10.72 -4.19
CA ALA A 45 1.78 11.25 -2.84
C ALA A 45 3.21 11.77 -2.67
N ALA A 46 4.23 10.98 -3.04
CA ALA A 46 5.63 11.40 -2.99
C ALA A 46 5.92 12.61 -3.89
N ARG A 47 5.29 12.71 -5.07
CA ARG A 47 5.36 13.93 -5.91
C ARG A 47 4.78 15.16 -5.22
N LYS A 48 3.72 14.99 -4.42
CA LYS A 48 3.11 16.07 -3.63
C LYS A 48 3.86 16.34 -2.32
N GLU A 49 4.40 15.34 -1.64
CA GLU A 49 5.24 15.56 -0.45
C GLU A 49 6.56 16.23 -0.81
N ARG A 50 7.03 16.02 -2.04
CA ARG A 50 8.11 16.81 -2.64
C ARG A 50 7.73 18.27 -2.99
N HIS A 51 6.58 18.75 -2.52
CA HIS A 51 6.34 20.18 -2.27
C HIS A 51 7.18 20.73 -1.09
N LEU A 52 8.29 20.08 -0.74
CA LEU A 52 9.39 20.72 -0.02
C LEU A 52 9.90 21.87 -0.86
N THR A 53 9.97 23.05 -0.27
CA THR A 53 10.54 24.24 -0.91
C THR A 53 12.00 23.98 -1.28
N GLN A 54 12.51 24.68 -2.29
CA GLN A 54 13.92 24.61 -2.70
C GLN A 54 14.88 24.80 -1.50
N GLU A 55 14.48 25.55 -0.46
CA GLU A 55 15.21 25.71 0.80
C GLU A 55 15.22 24.45 1.68
N GLU A 56 14.10 23.75 1.82
CA GLU A 56 14.02 22.51 2.62
C GLU A 56 14.76 21.36 1.93
N LEU A 57 14.73 21.32 0.60
CA LEU A 57 15.58 20.43 -0.20
C LEU A 57 17.06 20.79 -0.04
N GLY A 58 17.41 22.08 -0.07
CA GLY A 58 18.78 22.57 0.13
C GLY A 58 19.38 22.18 1.49
N LYS A 59 18.59 22.32 2.57
CA LYS A 59 18.99 21.90 3.92
C LYS A 59 19.25 20.39 4.03
N LEU A 60 18.43 19.55 3.39
CA LEU A 60 18.64 18.09 3.38
C LEU A 60 19.89 17.66 2.60
N VAL A 61 20.29 18.43 1.59
CA VAL A 61 21.47 18.16 0.76
C VAL A 61 22.75 18.70 1.39
N ASP A 62 22.74 19.90 1.97
CA ASP A 62 23.93 20.46 2.65
C ASP A 62 24.25 19.73 3.96
N VAL A 63 23.25 19.16 4.66
CA VAL A 63 23.49 18.26 5.82
C VAL A 63 24.20 16.95 5.40
N LYS A 64 24.21 16.62 4.11
CA LYS A 64 24.87 15.43 3.54
C LYS A 64 26.17 15.72 2.80
N LYS A 65 26.58 16.99 2.63
CA LYS A 65 27.97 17.28 2.24
C LYS A 65 28.82 17.13 3.51
N PRO A 66 29.76 16.18 3.59
CA PRO A 66 30.75 16.24 4.64
C PRO A 66 31.47 17.59 4.49
N THR A 67 31.52 18.35 5.58
CA THR A 67 32.48 19.44 5.75
C THR A 67 33.84 18.96 5.28
N ALA A 68 34.31 19.51 4.17
CA ALA A 68 35.71 19.51 3.79
C ALA A 68 36.31 20.84 4.24
#